data_AF-A0AB38PWX0-F1
#
_entry.id   AF-A0AB38PWX0-F1
#
_cell.length_a   1.000
_cell.length_b   1.000
_cell.length_c   1.000
_cell.angle_alpha   90.00
_cell.angle_beta   90.00
_cell.angle_gamma   90.00
#
_symmetry.space_group_name_H-M   'P 1'
#
loop_
_entity.id
_entity.type
_entity.pdbx_description
1 polymer ?
#
loop_
_entity_poly.entity_id
_entity_poly.type
_entity_poly.pdbx_seq_one_letter_code
_entity_poly.pdbx_strand_id
1 'polypeptide(L)'
;MTQKNKIFSITLLLLILGSVACRKSGGGGDPTPIDPTKSMTGNLLIVSADGKTNLNSIPLRFAGANATVTKVEVEKGKTLKLDTTNFIVENNALKLTKFDLSKEDAAVSNKVTLTFDLSASSSSPITRYTDTAEIFVGKYSNISTNILDAFKKFTTIDTDALSDTTDTTHPIKEVTFDFTKMTNATTNSSFLLLENTKNGDANMLVNGARFVTNLNKSITAQKSSFDTYFTDVKVNGFNTNDSESIANFQIDFSGKKSYLYYYEGEPNYHLIFFLKQGKWDNNLGQ
;
A
#
# COMPACT_ATOMS: atom_id res chain seq x y z
N MET A 1 -62.99 88.31 10.25
CA MET A 1 -62.59 88.60 11.64
C MET A 1 -63.02 87.45 12.53
N THR A 2 -62.02 86.73 13.05
CA THR A 2 -61.91 86.21 14.43
C THR A 2 -63.00 85.30 15.03
N GLN A 3 -62.73 83.98 14.94
CA GLN A 3 -62.65 82.94 15.99
C GLN A 3 -63.55 83.02 17.24
N LYS A 4 -64.22 81.89 17.58
CA LYS A 4 -64.46 81.48 18.98
C LYS A 4 -64.61 79.96 19.16
N ASN A 5 -63.78 79.43 20.05
CA ASN A 5 -63.62 78.04 20.49
C ASN A 5 -64.86 77.42 21.16
N LYS A 6 -64.90 76.07 21.18
CA LYS A 6 -65.05 75.16 22.36
C LYS A 6 -65.29 73.72 21.83
N ILE A 7 -64.29 72.83 21.87
CA ILE A 7 -63.99 71.82 22.91
C ILE A 7 -65.16 70.85 23.17
N PHE A 8 -64.80 69.54 23.19
CA PHE A 8 -65.52 68.28 23.49
C PHE A 8 -65.65 67.39 22.23
N SER A 9 -65.12 66.16 22.16
CA SER A 9 -65.05 65.15 23.22
C SER A 9 -64.13 63.96 22.87
N ILE A 10 -63.52 63.39 23.92
CA ILE A 10 -63.09 61.99 24.10
C ILE A 10 -61.76 61.52 23.46
N THR A 11 -60.69 61.73 24.24
CA THR A 11 -59.80 60.68 24.80
C THR A 11 -60.07 59.22 24.39
N LEU A 12 -59.11 58.56 23.73
CA LEU A 12 -58.46 57.36 24.29
C LEU A 12 -57.13 57.08 23.56
N LEU A 13 -56.09 56.91 24.37
CA LEU A 13 -54.71 56.56 24.04
C LEU A 13 -54.60 55.40 23.03
N LEU A 14 -53.67 55.51 22.08
CA LEU A 14 -52.58 54.54 21.99
C LEU A 14 -51.31 55.17 21.37
N LEU A 15 -50.43 55.54 22.29
CA LEU A 15 -48.98 55.63 22.21
C LEU A 15 -48.30 54.96 20.98
N ILE A 16 -47.82 55.75 20.02
CA ILE A 16 -46.67 55.37 19.18
C ILE A 16 -45.71 56.57 19.14
N LEU A 17 -44.97 56.73 20.23
CA LEU A 17 -43.77 57.57 20.27
C LEU A 17 -42.59 56.75 19.74
N GLY A 18 -42.08 57.18 18.59
CA GLY A 18 -40.66 57.23 18.27
C GLY A 18 -39.82 55.97 18.43
N SER A 19 -39.51 55.33 17.31
CA SER A 19 -38.11 55.00 17.04
C SER A 19 -37.81 55.24 15.56
N VAL A 20 -37.29 56.44 15.32
CA VAL A 20 -36.33 56.67 14.24
C VAL A 20 -35.12 55.79 14.59
N ALA A 21 -35.03 54.62 13.97
CA ALA A 21 -33.83 53.81 13.96
C ALA A 21 -33.54 53.43 12.51
N CYS A 22 -32.52 54.10 11.97
CA CYS A 22 -31.70 53.73 10.82
C CYS A 22 -32.35 52.79 9.78
N ARG A 23 -32.81 53.35 8.65
CA ARG A 23 -32.75 52.62 7.38
C ARG A 23 -31.29 52.26 7.14
N LYS A 24 -30.89 51.05 7.51
CA LYS A 24 -29.68 50.43 6.97
C LYS A 24 -29.95 50.27 5.47
N SER A 25 -29.28 51.10 4.69
CA SER A 25 -29.11 50.95 3.24
C SER A 25 -28.48 49.58 2.98
N GLY A 26 -29.32 48.56 2.83
CA GLY A 26 -28.93 47.17 2.56
C GLY A 26 -28.73 46.93 1.07
N GLY A 27 -27.78 47.64 0.45
CA GLY A 27 -27.17 47.20 -0.79
C GLY A 27 -26.26 46.01 -0.49
N GLY A 28 -26.87 44.85 -0.26
CA GLY A 28 -26.19 43.62 0.06
C GLY A 28 -27.23 42.51 -0.04
N GLY A 29 -27.42 41.98 -1.25
CA GLY A 29 -28.18 40.76 -1.41
C GLY A 29 -27.54 39.68 -0.54
N ASP A 30 -28.35 38.92 0.19
CA ASP A 30 -27.85 37.80 0.98
C ASP A 30 -26.92 36.96 0.09
N PRO A 31 -25.71 36.64 0.58
CA PRO A 31 -24.74 35.95 -0.25
C PRO A 31 -25.32 34.60 -0.70
N THR A 32 -25.26 34.34 -1.99
CA THR A 32 -25.83 33.14 -2.59
C THR A 32 -25.17 31.89 -1.98
N PRO A 33 -25.95 30.94 -1.43
CA PRO A 33 -25.37 29.72 -0.88
C PRO A 33 -24.59 28.93 -1.91
N ILE A 34 -23.45 28.36 -1.49
CA ILE A 34 -22.58 27.54 -2.34
C ILE A 34 -22.75 26.07 -1.95
N ASP A 35 -22.90 25.17 -2.93
CA ASP A 35 -22.80 23.73 -2.66
C ASP A 35 -21.33 23.29 -2.71
N PRO A 36 -20.73 22.83 -1.58
CA PRO A 36 -19.34 22.43 -1.58
C PRO A 36 -19.09 21.25 -2.51
N THR A 37 -18.16 21.41 -3.45
CA THR A 37 -17.76 20.35 -4.38
C THR A 37 -16.50 19.66 -3.88
N LYS A 38 -16.60 18.35 -3.60
CA LYS A 38 -15.46 17.52 -3.21
C LYS A 38 -14.66 17.08 -4.43
N SER A 39 -13.34 17.27 -4.39
CA SER A 39 -12.38 16.73 -5.34
C SER A 39 -11.35 15.90 -4.58
N MET A 40 -11.22 14.63 -4.94
CA MET A 40 -10.25 13.71 -4.38
C MET A 40 -9.63 12.88 -5.51
N THR A 41 -8.30 12.84 -5.58
CA THR A 41 -7.58 12.05 -6.60
C THR A 41 -6.76 10.98 -5.92
N GLY A 42 -7.05 9.72 -6.25
CA GLY A 42 -6.55 8.57 -5.50
C GLY A 42 -7.30 8.37 -4.17
N ASN A 43 -7.15 7.20 -3.59
CA ASN A 43 -7.78 6.81 -2.32
C ASN A 43 -6.80 6.07 -1.40
N LEU A 44 -5.50 6.10 -1.72
CA LEU A 44 -4.48 5.32 -1.03
C LEU A 44 -3.56 6.24 -0.22
N LEU A 45 -3.56 6.06 1.10
CA LEU A 45 -2.72 6.79 2.03
C LEU A 45 -1.73 5.81 2.66
N ILE A 46 -0.47 5.91 2.22
CA ILE A 46 0.61 4.97 2.55
C ILE A 46 1.55 5.58 3.59
N VAL A 47 1.88 4.81 4.63
CA VAL A 47 3.01 5.11 5.52
C VAL A 47 4.23 4.32 5.06
N SER A 48 5.40 4.92 5.16
CA SER A 48 6.72 4.42 4.73
C SER A 48 7.01 2.96 5.05
N ALA A 49 8.02 2.41 4.36
CA ALA A 49 8.55 1.07 4.59
C ALA A 49 8.93 0.80 6.06
N ASP A 50 9.44 1.82 6.77
CA ASP A 50 9.80 1.72 8.19
C ASP A 50 8.62 1.96 9.15
N GLY A 51 7.43 2.28 8.62
CA GLY A 51 6.20 2.53 9.37
C GLY A 51 6.19 3.83 10.18
N LYS A 52 7.22 4.67 10.04
CA LYS A 52 7.44 5.85 10.90
C LYS A 52 7.30 7.20 10.19
N THR A 53 7.30 7.22 8.86
CA THR A 53 7.17 8.45 8.07
C THR A 53 5.98 8.37 7.13
N ASN A 54 5.10 9.37 7.16
CA ASN A 54 3.99 9.43 6.23
C ASN A 54 4.54 9.90 4.87
N LEU A 55 4.72 8.96 3.93
CA LEU A 55 5.22 9.29 2.59
C LEU A 55 4.16 9.99 1.74
N ASN A 56 2.88 9.75 2.03
CA ASN A 56 1.79 10.17 1.14
C ASN A 56 0.74 11.04 1.84
N SER A 57 0.25 12.02 1.07
CA SER A 57 -0.99 12.76 1.32
C SER A 57 -1.91 12.58 0.12
N ILE A 58 -3.20 12.45 0.34
CA ILE A 58 -4.17 12.37 -0.76
C ILE A 58 -4.62 13.80 -1.09
N PRO A 59 -4.49 14.29 -2.34
CA PRO A 59 -5.13 15.53 -2.73
C PRO A 59 -6.62 15.47 -2.43
N LEU A 60 -7.08 16.34 -1.52
CA LEU A 60 -8.46 16.42 -1.07
C LEU A 60 -8.83 17.88 -0.90
N ARG A 61 -9.85 18.32 -1.64
CA ARG A 61 -10.35 19.69 -1.60
C ARG A 61 -11.87 19.71 -1.56
N PHE A 62 -12.40 20.64 -0.78
CA PHE A 62 -13.80 21.03 -0.80
C PHE A 62 -13.89 22.45 -1.33
N ALA A 63 -14.27 22.63 -2.60
CA ALA A 63 -14.40 23.98 -3.15
C ALA A 63 -15.55 24.72 -2.43
N GLY A 64 -15.26 25.89 -1.84
CA GLY A 64 -16.24 26.68 -1.09
C GLY A 64 -16.38 26.32 0.40
N ALA A 65 -15.66 25.30 0.89
CA ALA A 65 -15.70 24.89 2.28
C ALA A 65 -14.33 24.48 2.83
N ASN A 66 -14.13 24.68 4.13
CA ASN A 66 -13.11 23.99 4.90
C ASN A 66 -13.68 22.67 5.41
N ALA A 67 -12.83 21.67 5.63
CA ALA A 67 -13.27 20.36 6.10
C ALA A 67 -12.44 19.89 7.29
N THR A 68 -13.11 19.29 8.27
CA THR A 68 -12.49 18.67 9.45
C THR A 68 -12.99 17.25 9.59
N VAL A 69 -12.12 16.29 9.88
CA VAL A 69 -12.53 14.89 10.11
C VAL A 69 -13.22 14.79 11.47
N THR A 70 -14.47 14.34 11.48
CA THR A 70 -15.29 14.21 12.70
C THR A 70 -15.63 12.77 13.04
N LYS A 71 -15.47 11.84 12.09
CA LYS A 71 -15.65 10.41 12.32
C LYS A 71 -14.66 9.61 11.49
N VAL A 72 -14.13 8.54 12.09
CA VAL A 72 -13.27 7.56 11.44
C VAL A 72 -13.85 6.18 11.70
N GLU A 73 -14.12 5.44 10.63
CA GLU A 73 -14.63 4.07 10.70
C GLU A 73 -13.69 3.15 9.93
N VAL A 74 -12.99 2.28 10.65
CA VAL A 74 -12.19 1.22 10.03
C VAL A 74 -13.10 0.02 9.75
N GLU A 75 -12.94 -0.59 8.59
CA GLU A 75 -13.72 -1.76 8.18
C GLU A 75 -13.73 -2.88 9.24
N LYS A 76 -14.90 -3.51 9.40
CA LYS A 76 -15.12 -4.56 10.40
C LYS A 76 -14.14 -5.73 10.21
N GLY A 77 -13.50 -6.14 11.31
CA GLY A 77 -12.53 -7.24 11.31
C GLY A 77 -11.07 -6.81 11.07
N LYS A 78 -10.81 -5.51 10.90
CA LYS A 78 -9.46 -4.96 10.88
C LYS A 78 -9.02 -4.53 12.28
N THR A 79 -7.72 -4.62 12.54
CA THR A 79 -7.09 -4.30 13.84
C THR A 79 -6.60 -2.86 13.93
N LEU A 80 -6.56 -2.15 12.81
CA LEU A 80 -6.04 -0.79 12.73
C LEU A 80 -6.86 0.17 13.59
N LYS A 81 -6.22 0.80 14.57
CA LYS A 81 -6.89 1.74 15.51
C LYS A 81 -6.65 3.17 15.07
N LEU A 82 -7.51 3.67 14.20
CA LEU A 82 -7.48 5.05 13.76
C LEU A 82 -8.62 5.84 14.39
N ASP A 83 -8.34 7.09 14.72
CA ASP A 83 -9.31 8.08 15.18
C ASP A 83 -9.14 9.42 14.45
N THR A 84 -9.99 10.38 14.77
CA THR A 84 -10.02 11.70 14.12
C THR A 84 -8.71 12.48 14.30
N THR A 85 -7.96 12.26 15.38
CA THR A 85 -6.70 12.95 15.67
C THR A 85 -5.56 12.49 14.77
N ASN A 86 -5.70 11.32 14.13
CA ASN A 86 -4.74 10.83 13.17
C ASN A 86 -4.85 11.54 11.81
N PHE A 87 -5.90 12.31 11.55
CA PHE A 87 -6.12 12.93 10.24
C PHE A 87 -6.16 14.45 10.31
N ILE A 88 -5.51 15.09 9.34
CA ILE A 88 -5.57 16.53 9.14
C ILE A 88 -5.91 16.80 7.68
N VAL A 89 -6.83 17.73 7.44
CA VAL A 89 -7.07 18.31 6.12
C VAL A 89 -6.47 19.71 6.11
N GLU A 90 -5.41 19.89 5.33
CA GLU A 90 -4.73 21.18 5.19
C GLU A 90 -4.11 21.29 3.80
N ASN A 91 -3.98 22.52 3.28
CA ASN A 91 -3.31 22.78 2.00
C ASN A 91 -3.84 21.90 0.83
N ASN A 92 -5.16 21.71 0.77
CA ASN A 92 -5.83 20.85 -0.22
C ASN A 92 -5.38 19.38 -0.21
N ALA A 93 -4.99 18.86 0.95
CA ALA A 93 -4.60 17.47 1.11
C ALA A 93 -5.15 16.88 2.41
N LEU A 94 -5.54 15.61 2.34
CA LEU A 94 -5.74 14.76 3.50
C LEU A 94 -4.41 14.11 3.87
N LYS A 95 -3.98 14.33 5.11
CA LYS A 95 -2.76 13.77 5.67
C LYS A 95 -3.11 12.85 6.82
N LEU A 96 -2.47 11.69 6.86
CA LEU A 96 -2.33 10.92 8.08
C LEU A 96 -1.18 11.54 8.88
N THR A 97 -1.37 11.74 10.18
CA THR A 97 -0.39 12.32 11.09
C THR A 97 -0.36 11.49 12.37
N LYS A 98 0.80 11.42 13.02
CA LYS A 98 0.93 10.83 14.37
C LYS A 98 0.35 9.41 14.47
N PHE A 99 0.70 8.53 13.53
CA PHE A 99 0.32 7.12 13.60
C PHE A 99 1.53 6.25 13.26
N ASP A 100 1.87 5.33 14.16
CA ASP A 100 3.00 4.41 14.01
C ASP A 100 2.49 3.08 13.44
N LEU A 101 2.83 2.81 12.18
CA LEU A 101 2.51 1.53 11.51
C LEU A 101 3.63 0.50 11.67
N SER A 102 4.67 0.75 12.46
CA SER A 102 5.81 -0.16 12.55
C SER A 102 5.43 -1.58 12.97
N LYS A 103 4.41 -1.72 13.83
CA LYS A 103 3.88 -2.99 14.36
C LYS A 103 2.75 -3.59 13.52
N GLU A 104 2.24 -2.87 12.53
CA GLU A 104 1.19 -3.38 11.66
C GLU A 104 1.81 -4.23 10.54
N ASP A 105 1.04 -5.20 10.07
CA ASP A 105 1.45 -6.06 8.96
C ASP A 105 1.63 -5.25 7.68
N ALA A 106 2.76 -5.45 7.01
CA ALA A 106 3.04 -4.80 5.75
C ALA A 106 2.08 -5.30 4.66
N ALA A 107 1.74 -4.42 3.71
CA ALA A 107 0.84 -4.70 2.59
C ALA A 107 -0.61 -5.09 2.93
N VAL A 108 -1.04 -4.91 4.18
CA VAL A 108 -2.44 -5.04 4.57
C VAL A 108 -3.16 -3.72 4.35
N SER A 109 -4.08 -3.71 3.38
CA SER A 109 -4.96 -2.58 3.11
C SER A 109 -6.13 -2.58 4.09
N ASN A 110 -6.28 -1.47 4.82
CA ASN A 110 -7.41 -1.23 5.70
C ASN A 110 -8.31 -0.18 5.05
N LYS A 111 -9.54 -0.56 4.71
CA LYS A 111 -10.55 0.38 4.25
C LYS A 111 -10.99 1.24 5.44
N VAL A 112 -10.94 2.56 5.27
CA VAL A 112 -11.31 3.55 6.28
C VAL A 112 -12.31 4.52 5.66
N THR A 113 -13.46 4.67 6.30
CA THR A 113 -14.46 5.68 5.96
C THR A 113 -14.27 6.89 6.87
N LEU A 114 -14.01 8.03 6.27
CA LEU A 114 -13.92 9.32 6.95
C LEU A 114 -15.22 10.09 6.76
N THR A 115 -15.71 10.70 7.84
CA THR A 115 -16.77 11.72 7.77
C THR A 115 -16.16 13.07 8.05
N PHE A 116 -16.51 14.06 7.23
CA PHE A 116 -16.06 15.43 7.34
C PHE A 116 -17.23 16.31 7.77
N ASP A 117 -16.95 17.21 8.70
CA ASP A 117 -17.77 18.40 8.93
C ASP A 117 -17.24 19.54 8.06
N LEU A 118 -18.14 20.19 7.34
CA LEU A 118 -17.84 21.24 6.37
C LEU A 118 -18.28 22.58 6.95
N SER A 119 -17.40 23.56 6.83
CA SER A 119 -17.69 24.95 7.21
C SER A 119 -17.41 25.87 6.03
N ALA A 120 -18.17 26.97 5.90
CA ALA A 120 -17.97 27.91 4.81
C ALA A 120 -16.54 28.45 4.81
N SER A 121 -15.86 28.41 3.66
CA SER A 121 -14.51 28.99 3.52
C SER A 121 -14.54 30.49 3.18
N SER A 122 -15.74 31.08 3.11
CA SER A 122 -15.99 32.48 2.77
C SER A 122 -17.22 33.00 3.52
N SER A 123 -17.60 34.25 3.30
CA SER A 123 -18.82 34.83 3.86
C SER A 123 -20.12 34.26 3.28
N SER A 124 -20.04 33.48 2.20
CA SER A 124 -21.22 32.83 1.61
C SER A 124 -21.56 31.55 2.36
N PRO A 125 -22.83 31.35 2.78
CA PRO A 125 -23.26 30.13 3.44
C PRO A 125 -23.10 28.93 2.50
N ILE A 126 -23.05 27.73 3.07
CA ILE A 126 -22.99 26.49 2.29
C ILE A 126 -24.31 25.73 2.39
N THR A 127 -24.65 24.95 1.37
CA THR A 127 -25.90 24.15 1.34
C THR A 127 -25.76 22.78 1.99
N ARG A 128 -24.52 22.33 2.24
CA ARG A 128 -24.21 21.01 2.77
C ARG A 128 -23.05 21.08 3.77
N TYR A 129 -23.27 20.53 4.95
CA TYR A 129 -22.34 20.63 6.08
C TYR A 129 -21.60 19.32 6.36
N THR A 130 -21.87 18.25 5.62
CA THR A 130 -21.20 16.96 5.82
C THR A 130 -20.87 16.28 4.49
N ASP A 131 -19.75 15.54 4.49
CA ASP A 131 -19.33 14.68 3.39
C ASP A 131 -18.62 13.43 3.94
N THR A 132 -18.44 12.42 3.11
CA THR A 132 -17.69 11.22 3.45
C THR A 132 -16.65 10.88 2.38
N ALA A 133 -15.56 10.23 2.76
CA ALA A 133 -14.62 9.65 1.79
C ALA A 133 -14.16 8.27 2.26
N GLU A 134 -13.97 7.38 1.31
CA GLU A 134 -13.33 6.09 1.55
C GLU A 134 -11.87 6.17 1.14
N ILE A 135 -10.99 5.78 2.04
CA ILE A 135 -9.55 5.68 1.81
C ILE A 135 -9.04 4.30 2.22
N PHE A 136 -7.82 3.99 1.80
CA PHE A 136 -7.08 2.81 2.21
C PHE A 136 -5.82 3.25 2.95
N VAL A 137 -5.65 2.74 4.17
CA VAL A 137 -4.47 3.01 5.01
C VAL A 137 -3.72 1.72 5.26
N GLY A 138 -2.40 1.75 5.11
CA GLY A 138 -1.55 0.63 5.48
C GLY A 138 -0.07 0.92 5.33
N LYS A 139 0.73 -0.01 5.86
CA LYS A 139 2.19 0.03 5.84
C LYS A 139 2.69 -0.39 4.46
N TYR A 140 3.52 0.46 3.84
CA TYR A 140 4.20 0.12 2.61
C TYR A 140 5.07 -1.13 2.77
N SER A 141 5.12 -1.95 1.73
CA SER A 141 6.01 -3.10 1.67
C SER A 141 6.89 -3.02 0.44
N ASN A 142 8.22 -3.03 0.60
CA ASN A 142 9.13 -3.26 -0.51
C ASN A 142 9.19 -4.76 -0.77
N ILE A 143 8.36 -5.22 -1.70
CA ILE A 143 8.19 -6.65 -2.00
C ILE A 143 9.52 -7.28 -2.43
N SER A 144 10.39 -6.57 -3.15
CA SER A 144 11.68 -7.11 -3.58
C SER A 144 12.61 -7.42 -2.42
N THR A 145 12.71 -6.53 -1.43
CA THR A 145 13.50 -6.80 -0.21
C THR A 145 12.91 -7.97 0.57
N ASN A 146 11.59 -7.99 0.72
CA ASN A 146 10.92 -9.02 1.50
C ASN A 146 10.98 -10.41 0.86
N ILE A 147 10.99 -10.51 -0.47
CA ILE A 147 11.18 -11.79 -1.17
C ILE A 147 12.61 -12.29 -0.99
N LEU A 148 13.63 -11.44 -1.13
CA LEU A 148 15.02 -11.84 -0.85
C LEU A 148 15.13 -12.40 0.57
N ASP A 149 14.56 -11.70 1.56
CA ASP A 149 14.59 -12.14 2.96
C ASP A 149 13.83 -13.46 3.16
N ALA A 150 12.73 -13.69 2.43
CA ALA A 150 12.01 -14.96 2.46
C ALA A 150 12.86 -16.11 1.92
N PHE A 151 13.54 -15.93 0.78
CA PHE A 151 14.45 -16.94 0.22
C PHE A 151 15.66 -17.19 1.13
N LYS A 152 16.19 -16.16 1.79
CA LYS A 152 17.31 -16.29 2.74
C LYS A 152 17.00 -17.14 3.98
N LYS A 153 15.72 -17.40 4.28
CA LYS A 153 15.32 -18.34 5.36
C LYS A 153 15.46 -19.80 4.96
N PHE A 154 15.74 -20.09 3.69
CA PHE A 154 16.02 -21.44 3.25
C PHE A 154 17.41 -21.79 3.78
N THR A 155 17.64 -23.05 4.15
CA THR A 155 18.94 -23.47 4.67
C THR A 155 19.93 -23.66 3.52
N THR A 156 19.96 -24.86 2.96
CA THR A 156 20.86 -25.24 1.88
C THR A 156 20.16 -26.22 0.96
N ILE A 157 20.51 -26.17 -0.32
CA ILE A 157 20.33 -27.31 -1.23
C ILE A 157 21.74 -27.77 -1.59
N ASP A 158 22.08 -28.99 -1.20
CA ASP A 158 23.42 -29.54 -1.31
C ASP A 158 23.44 -30.80 -2.19
N THR A 159 24.62 -31.41 -2.22
CA THR A 159 24.89 -32.61 -3.02
C THR A 159 23.94 -33.75 -2.66
N ASP A 160 23.67 -33.99 -1.39
CA ASP A 160 22.81 -35.10 -0.96
C ASP A 160 21.35 -34.84 -1.39
N ALA A 161 20.89 -33.60 -1.25
CA ALA A 161 19.57 -33.18 -1.71
C ALA A 161 19.39 -33.30 -3.23
N LEU A 162 20.49 -33.35 -4.01
CA LEU A 162 20.46 -33.44 -5.47
C LEU A 162 20.90 -34.80 -6.02
N SER A 163 21.57 -35.62 -5.22
CA SER A 163 22.08 -36.94 -5.64
C SER A 163 20.97 -37.97 -5.81
N ASP A 164 20.93 -38.62 -6.97
CA ASP A 164 20.17 -39.84 -7.17
C ASP A 164 21.04 -41.05 -6.79
N THR A 165 20.60 -41.86 -5.84
CA THR A 165 21.32 -43.08 -5.43
C THR A 165 21.39 -44.14 -6.53
N THR A 166 20.61 -43.98 -7.61
CA THR A 166 20.56 -44.89 -8.75
C THR A 166 21.38 -44.41 -9.95
N ASP A 167 21.68 -43.11 -10.06
CA ASP A 167 22.57 -42.56 -11.09
C ASP A 167 24.03 -42.61 -10.63
N THR A 168 24.73 -43.67 -11.04
CA THR A 168 26.16 -43.86 -10.74
C THR A 168 27.09 -43.29 -11.81
N THR A 169 26.53 -42.85 -12.94
CA THR A 169 27.27 -42.34 -14.09
C THR A 169 27.52 -40.83 -14.02
N HIS A 170 26.66 -40.09 -13.33
CA HIS A 170 26.79 -38.65 -13.13
C HIS A 170 26.73 -38.30 -11.63
N PRO A 171 27.72 -38.72 -10.84
CA PRO A 171 27.70 -38.44 -9.41
C PRO A 171 27.83 -36.94 -9.16
N ILE A 172 26.80 -36.34 -8.58
CA ILE A 172 26.85 -34.97 -8.10
C ILE A 172 27.83 -34.92 -6.94
N LYS A 173 28.81 -34.02 -7.00
CA LYS A 173 29.81 -33.83 -5.95
C LYS A 173 30.06 -32.34 -5.81
N GLU A 174 30.29 -31.90 -4.57
CA GLU A 174 30.71 -30.52 -4.31
C GLU A 174 29.71 -29.46 -4.82
N VAL A 175 28.42 -29.69 -4.55
CA VAL A 175 27.37 -28.66 -4.68
C VAL A 175 26.86 -28.29 -3.30
N THR A 176 26.79 -26.99 -3.03
CA THR A 176 26.08 -26.43 -1.89
C THR A 176 25.64 -25.01 -2.21
N PHE A 177 24.34 -24.82 -2.35
CA PHE A 177 23.70 -23.52 -2.45
C PHE A 177 23.22 -23.09 -1.07
N ASP A 178 23.91 -22.11 -0.48
CA ASP A 178 23.60 -21.53 0.83
C ASP A 178 22.74 -20.27 0.66
N PHE A 179 21.45 -20.40 0.89
CA PHE A 179 20.49 -19.34 0.58
C PHE A 179 20.68 -18.10 1.46
N THR A 180 21.35 -18.21 2.60
CA THR A 180 21.68 -17.04 3.44
C THR A 180 22.59 -16.04 2.71
N LYS A 181 23.33 -16.52 1.71
CA LYS A 181 24.22 -15.73 0.85
C LYS A 181 23.56 -15.20 -0.42
N MET A 182 22.26 -15.44 -0.61
CA MET A 182 21.54 -14.92 -1.77
C MET A 182 21.56 -13.39 -1.77
N THR A 183 21.62 -12.79 -2.97
CA THR A 183 21.65 -11.32 -3.14
C THR A 183 20.78 -10.89 -4.29
N ASN A 184 20.45 -9.61 -4.36
CA ASN A 184 19.83 -9.04 -5.56
C ASN A 184 20.91 -8.65 -6.57
N ALA A 185 20.61 -8.74 -7.85
CA ALA A 185 21.42 -8.07 -8.86
C ALA A 185 21.41 -6.55 -8.61
N THR A 186 22.56 -5.92 -8.80
CA THR A 186 22.73 -4.47 -8.56
C THR A 186 21.91 -3.61 -9.52
N THR A 187 21.60 -4.14 -10.71
CA THR A 187 20.88 -3.45 -11.78
C THR A 187 19.37 -3.67 -11.72
N ASN A 188 18.89 -4.75 -11.10
CA ASN A 188 17.48 -5.07 -11.04
C ASN A 188 17.18 -6.02 -9.85
N SER A 189 16.38 -5.55 -8.89
CA SER A 189 16.06 -6.28 -7.66
C SER A 189 15.11 -7.47 -7.84
N SER A 190 14.56 -7.67 -9.03
CA SER A 190 13.78 -8.86 -9.36
C SER A 190 14.65 -10.07 -9.71
N PHE A 191 15.96 -9.89 -9.88
CA PHE A 191 16.91 -10.97 -10.10
C PHE A 191 17.61 -11.31 -8.79
N LEU A 192 17.30 -12.48 -8.24
CA LEU A 192 17.95 -13.02 -7.05
C LEU A 192 19.07 -13.96 -7.50
N LEU A 193 20.28 -13.72 -7.00
CA LEU A 193 21.50 -14.37 -7.42
C LEU A 193 22.03 -15.24 -6.29
N LEU A 194 22.37 -16.49 -6.58
CA LEU A 194 23.06 -17.37 -5.66
C LEU A 194 24.11 -18.23 -6.35
N GLU A 195 25.34 -18.17 -5.87
CA GLU A 195 26.45 -18.96 -6.38
C GLU A 195 26.67 -20.22 -5.54
N ASN A 196 27.05 -21.33 -6.18
CA ASN A 196 27.55 -22.51 -5.50
C ASN A 196 28.73 -22.15 -4.61
N THR A 197 28.64 -22.50 -3.32
CA THR A 197 29.70 -22.19 -2.36
C THR A 197 30.93 -23.06 -2.53
N LYS A 198 30.80 -24.21 -3.20
CA LYS A 198 31.86 -25.17 -3.50
C LYS A 198 32.41 -24.95 -4.91
N ASN A 199 33.62 -25.43 -5.18
CA ASN A 199 34.25 -25.28 -6.49
C ASN A 199 33.58 -26.14 -7.57
N GLY A 200 33.00 -27.28 -7.18
CA GLY A 200 32.42 -28.23 -8.13
C GLY A 200 33.48 -29.02 -8.89
N ASP A 201 33.02 -29.86 -9.81
CA ASP A 201 33.85 -30.62 -10.75
C ASP A 201 33.43 -30.31 -12.19
N ALA A 202 34.37 -30.25 -13.12
CA ALA A 202 34.10 -29.92 -14.52
C ALA A 202 33.16 -30.91 -15.22
N ASN A 203 33.15 -32.17 -14.80
CA ASN A 203 32.29 -33.23 -15.35
C ASN A 203 30.99 -33.41 -14.56
N MET A 204 30.77 -32.62 -13.51
CA MET A 204 29.54 -32.67 -12.73
C MET A 204 28.36 -32.21 -13.56
N LEU A 205 27.28 -33.00 -13.53
CA LEU A 205 25.98 -32.61 -14.06
C LEU A 205 24.98 -32.51 -12.90
N VAL A 206 24.36 -31.34 -12.74
CA VAL A 206 23.41 -31.05 -11.67
C VAL A 206 22.00 -31.27 -12.18
N ASN A 207 21.27 -32.20 -11.57
CA ASN A 207 19.88 -32.51 -11.93
C ASN A 207 18.96 -31.34 -11.57
N GLY A 208 18.59 -30.56 -12.58
CA GLY A 208 17.77 -29.38 -12.41
C GLY A 208 16.31 -29.69 -12.06
N ALA A 209 15.74 -30.79 -12.56
CA ALA A 209 14.39 -31.21 -12.19
C ALA A 209 14.29 -31.55 -10.68
N ARG A 210 15.31 -32.22 -10.14
CA ARG A 210 15.43 -32.47 -8.70
C ARG A 210 15.68 -31.19 -7.93
N PHE A 211 16.42 -30.25 -8.49
CA PHE A 211 16.59 -28.92 -7.91
C PHE A 211 15.25 -28.18 -7.79
N VAL A 212 14.44 -28.12 -8.86
CA VAL A 212 13.08 -27.56 -8.85
C VAL A 212 12.25 -28.20 -7.73
N THR A 213 12.29 -29.53 -7.63
CA THR A 213 11.55 -30.28 -6.61
C THR A 213 11.97 -29.86 -5.19
N ASN A 214 13.27 -29.80 -4.91
CA ASN A 214 13.76 -29.40 -3.59
C ASN A 214 13.48 -27.93 -3.29
N LEU A 215 13.60 -27.05 -4.29
CA LEU A 215 13.28 -25.64 -4.13
C LEU A 215 11.80 -25.43 -3.79
N ASN A 216 10.88 -26.14 -4.46
CA ASN A 216 9.46 -26.14 -4.14
C ASN A 216 9.17 -26.71 -2.74
N LYS A 217 9.91 -27.73 -2.28
CA LYS A 217 9.84 -28.20 -0.88
C LYS A 217 10.25 -27.09 0.10
N SER A 218 11.34 -26.36 -0.18
CA SER A 218 11.77 -25.24 0.66
C SER A 218 10.74 -24.11 0.70
N ILE A 219 10.16 -23.76 -0.45
CA ILE A 219 9.06 -22.77 -0.53
C ILE A 219 7.87 -23.20 0.33
N THR A 220 7.48 -24.48 0.23
CA THR A 220 6.36 -25.04 1.02
C THR A 220 6.67 -25.00 2.52
N ALA A 221 7.90 -25.36 2.92
CA ALA A 221 8.32 -25.31 4.32
C ALA A 221 8.35 -23.89 4.89
N GLN A 222 8.61 -22.89 4.03
CA GLN A 222 8.68 -21.47 4.39
C GLN A 222 7.46 -20.67 3.91
N LYS A 223 6.33 -21.34 3.66
CA LYS A 223 5.11 -20.75 3.09
C LYS A 223 4.65 -19.48 3.82
N SER A 224 4.74 -19.48 5.16
CA SER A 224 4.37 -18.32 5.98
C SER A 224 5.17 -17.04 5.67
N SER A 225 6.39 -17.17 5.12
CA SER A 225 7.20 -16.03 4.70
C SER A 225 6.71 -15.39 3.39
N PHE A 226 5.92 -16.11 2.59
CA PHE A 226 5.37 -15.63 1.33
C PHE A 226 3.90 -15.21 1.44
N ASP A 227 3.17 -15.80 2.39
CA ASP A 227 1.72 -15.62 2.55
C ASP A 227 1.30 -14.18 2.84
N THR A 228 2.19 -13.31 3.29
CA THR A 228 1.87 -11.88 3.40
C THR A 228 1.51 -11.28 2.04
N TYR A 229 2.17 -11.73 0.97
CA TYR A 229 2.13 -11.06 -0.35
C TYR A 229 1.48 -11.91 -1.44
N PHE A 230 1.64 -13.22 -1.34
CA PHE A 230 1.27 -14.17 -2.39
C PHE A 230 0.23 -15.16 -1.88
N THR A 231 -0.66 -15.60 -2.77
CA THR A 231 -1.53 -16.73 -2.50
C THR A 231 -0.79 -18.04 -2.72
N ASP A 232 0.13 -18.04 -3.68
CA ASP A 232 0.95 -19.18 -4.05
C ASP A 232 2.29 -18.73 -4.63
N VAL A 233 3.32 -19.53 -4.40
CA VAL A 233 4.67 -19.35 -4.96
C VAL A 233 5.14 -20.72 -5.40
N LYS A 234 5.49 -20.85 -6.68
CA LYS A 234 5.94 -22.13 -7.24
C LYS A 234 7.01 -21.92 -8.30
N VAL A 235 7.91 -22.88 -8.39
CA VAL A 235 8.93 -22.95 -9.44
C VAL A 235 8.42 -23.91 -10.50
N ASN A 236 8.25 -23.42 -11.73
CA ASN A 236 7.73 -24.22 -12.84
C ASN A 236 8.83 -24.95 -13.61
N GLY A 237 10.04 -24.43 -13.57
CA GLY A 237 11.15 -24.93 -14.36
C GLY A 237 12.31 -23.94 -14.40
N PHE A 238 13.30 -24.23 -15.25
CA PHE A 238 14.44 -23.35 -15.48
C PHE A 238 14.94 -23.47 -16.90
N ASN A 239 15.66 -22.42 -17.32
CA ASN A 239 16.46 -22.40 -18.54
C ASN A 239 17.92 -22.19 -18.18
N THR A 240 18.83 -22.63 -19.04
CA THR A 240 20.26 -22.46 -18.87
C THR A 240 20.84 -21.47 -19.88
N ASN A 241 22.04 -20.97 -19.59
CA ASN A 241 22.86 -20.30 -20.59
C ASN A 241 23.58 -21.32 -21.50
N ASP A 242 24.23 -20.85 -22.55
CA ASP A 242 24.92 -21.69 -23.55
C ASP A 242 25.99 -22.63 -22.94
N SER A 243 26.66 -22.21 -21.87
CA SER A 243 27.65 -23.03 -21.17
C SER A 243 27.05 -23.95 -20.10
N GLU A 244 25.74 -23.84 -19.88
CA GLU A 244 24.96 -24.59 -18.89
C GLU A 244 25.44 -24.41 -17.44
N SER A 245 26.30 -23.44 -17.16
CA SER A 245 26.83 -23.16 -15.81
C SER A 245 25.94 -22.20 -15.02
N ILE A 246 24.97 -21.57 -15.69
CA ILE A 246 24.01 -20.64 -15.09
C ILE A 246 22.60 -21.16 -15.37
N ALA A 247 21.79 -21.32 -14.32
CA ALA A 247 20.38 -21.67 -14.44
C ALA A 247 19.50 -20.52 -13.94
N ASN A 248 18.52 -20.14 -14.75
CA ASN A 248 17.48 -19.18 -14.43
C ASN A 248 16.16 -19.92 -14.18
N PHE A 249 15.75 -19.99 -12.92
CA PHE A 249 14.50 -20.60 -12.51
C PHE A 249 13.37 -19.59 -12.57
N GLN A 250 12.32 -19.94 -13.29
CA GLN A 250 11.10 -19.14 -13.40
C GLN A 250 10.20 -19.47 -12.22
N ILE A 251 9.87 -18.43 -11.45
CA ILE A 251 8.93 -18.52 -10.33
C ILE A 251 7.63 -17.84 -10.72
N ASP A 252 6.52 -18.56 -10.55
CA ASP A 252 5.20 -17.95 -10.56
C ASP A 252 4.88 -17.45 -9.16
N PHE A 253 4.64 -16.15 -9.07
CA PHE A 253 4.07 -15.51 -7.89
C PHE A 253 2.59 -15.24 -8.15
N SER A 254 1.71 -16.07 -7.61
CA SER A 254 0.29 -15.76 -7.63
C SER A 254 0.02 -14.68 -6.59
N GLY A 255 -0.21 -13.45 -7.05
CA GLY A 255 -0.38 -12.28 -6.19
C GLY A 255 -1.69 -12.27 -5.42
N LYS A 256 -1.66 -11.86 -4.15
CA LYS A 256 -2.86 -11.33 -3.50
C LYS A 256 -3.18 -9.97 -4.12
N LYS A 257 -4.46 -9.64 -4.33
CA LYS A 257 -4.83 -8.27 -4.74
C LYS A 257 -4.67 -7.34 -3.54
N SER A 258 -3.68 -6.44 -3.56
CA SER A 258 -3.59 -5.32 -2.60
C SER A 258 -3.20 -4.05 -3.34
N TYR A 259 -3.88 -2.95 -3.01
CA TYR A 259 -3.58 -1.62 -3.53
C TYR A 259 -2.27 -1.04 -2.99
N LEU A 260 -1.70 -1.66 -1.93
CA LEU A 260 -0.45 -1.23 -1.29
C LEU A 260 0.80 -1.83 -1.93
N TYR A 261 0.63 -2.70 -2.92
CA TYR A 261 1.72 -3.10 -3.79
C TYR A 261 1.89 -2.02 -4.85
N TYR A 262 3.01 -1.32 -4.84
CA TYR A 262 3.41 -0.64 -6.06
C TYR A 262 3.80 -1.73 -7.06
N TYR A 263 2.88 -2.09 -7.96
CA TYR A 263 3.14 -3.01 -9.07
C TYR A 263 2.73 -2.36 -10.38
N GLU A 264 3.71 -1.82 -11.09
CA GLU A 264 3.67 -1.78 -12.54
C GLU A 264 3.93 -3.22 -13.06
N GLY A 265 2.88 -4.05 -13.09
CA GLY A 265 2.94 -5.44 -13.62
C GLY A 265 3.10 -6.53 -12.56
N GLU A 266 2.75 -7.77 -12.89
CA GLU A 266 2.99 -8.92 -11.99
C GLU A 266 4.49 -9.09 -11.72
N PRO A 267 4.90 -9.45 -10.49
CA PRO A 267 6.29 -9.69 -10.18
C PRO A 267 6.87 -10.88 -10.93
N ASN A 268 7.66 -10.60 -11.96
CA ASN A 268 8.54 -11.59 -12.56
C ASN A 268 9.87 -11.58 -11.80
N TYR A 269 10.02 -12.42 -10.76
CA TYR A 269 11.35 -12.68 -10.19
C TYR A 269 12.03 -13.84 -10.91
N HIS A 270 13.35 -13.70 -11.04
CA HIS A 270 14.24 -14.72 -11.58
C HIS A 270 15.19 -15.15 -10.48
N LEU A 271 15.25 -16.45 -10.18
CA LEU A 271 16.33 -16.98 -9.36
C LEU A 271 17.42 -17.48 -10.29
N ILE A 272 18.59 -16.86 -10.21
CA ILE A 272 19.75 -17.22 -10.99
C ILE A 272 20.74 -17.96 -10.09
N PHE A 273 21.02 -19.20 -10.44
CA PHE A 273 21.98 -20.03 -9.74
C PHE A 273 23.22 -20.26 -10.60
N PHE A 274 24.39 -20.03 -10.00
CA PHE A 274 25.67 -20.14 -10.68
C PHE A 274 26.43 -21.36 -10.18
N LEU A 275 26.92 -22.17 -11.10
CA LEU A 275 27.94 -23.20 -10.84
C LEU A 275 29.31 -22.61 -11.16
N LYS A 276 30.28 -22.82 -10.27
CA LYS A 276 31.69 -22.48 -10.54
C LYS A 276 32.32 -23.43 -11.56
N GLN A 277 31.95 -24.70 -11.51
CA GLN A 277 32.27 -25.75 -12.48
C GLN A 277 31.10 -26.71 -12.61
N GLY A 278 31.07 -27.45 -13.73
CA GLY A 278 29.99 -28.37 -14.07
C GLY A 278 28.84 -27.68 -14.80
N LYS A 279 27.77 -28.45 -15.05
CA LYS A 279 26.64 -28.04 -15.88
C LYS A 279 25.32 -28.40 -15.22
N TRP A 280 24.30 -27.60 -15.47
CA TRP A 280 22.91 -27.94 -15.19
C TRP A 280 22.37 -28.85 -16.29
N ASP A 281 21.66 -29.90 -15.91
CA ASP A 281 21.03 -30.82 -16.85
C ASP A 281 19.56 -31.05 -16.47
N ASN A 282 18.67 -30.91 -17.47
CA ASN A 282 17.23 -31.05 -17.35
C ASN A 282 16.74 -32.50 -17.54
N ASN A 283 17.59 -33.36 -18.10
CA ASN A 283 17.22 -34.69 -18.58
C ASN A 283 17.80 -35.83 -17.71
N LEU A 284 18.61 -35.51 -16.70
CA LEU A 284 19.12 -36.52 -15.76
C LEU A 284 17.98 -37.21 -15.01
N GLY A 285 17.90 -38.53 -15.15
CA GLY A 285 16.93 -39.37 -14.43
C GLY A 285 15.48 -39.29 -14.93
N GLN A 286 15.24 -38.73 -16.13
CA GLN A 286 14.00 -38.95 -16.89
C GLN A 286 14.09 -40.23 -17.73
#